data_AF-A0A0S8K4K5-F1
#
_entry.id   AF-A0A0S8K4K5-F1
#
_cell.length_a   1.000
_cell.length_b   1.000
_cell.length_c   1.000
_cell.angle_alpha   90.00
_cell.angle_beta   90.00
_cell.angle_gamma   90.00
#
_symmetry.space_group_name_H-M   'P 1'
#
loop_
_entity.id
_entity.type
_entity.pdbx_description
1 polymer ?
#
loop_
_entity_poly.entity_id
_entity_poly.type
_entity_poly.pdbx_seq_one_letter_code
_entity_poly.pdbx_strand_id
1 'polypeptide(L)'
;PDYIATEDIPDVVAKTDLTLAELHQYVYALPVSSLVSGCLTMEHLEHNVGVLQNLKRLSEGEMARLVEIAKPYAGMYVENYKRLIE
;
A
#
# COMPACT_ATOMS: atom_id res chain seq x y z
N PRO A 1 4.59 2.09 23.19
CA PRO A 1 5.40 0.96 22.71
C PRO A 1 6.60 1.50 21.96
N ASP A 2 7.66 1.77 22.72
CA ASP A 2 8.83 2.49 22.24
C ASP A 2 9.77 1.57 21.47
N TYR A 3 10.35 2.10 20.39
CA TYR A 3 11.49 1.59 19.62
C TYR A 3 11.28 0.35 18.73
N ILE A 4 10.65 0.56 17.57
CA ILE A 4 10.99 -0.22 16.36
C ILE A 4 11.57 0.78 15.38
N ALA A 5 12.86 0.65 15.03
CA ALA A 5 13.47 1.52 14.04
C ALA A 5 12.89 1.20 12.65
N THR A 6 12.95 2.15 11.71
CA THR A 6 12.44 1.93 10.36
C THR A 6 13.10 0.73 9.67
N GLU A 7 14.39 0.50 9.92
CA GLU A 7 15.11 -0.68 9.45
C GLU A 7 14.63 -2.02 10.05
N ASP A 8 13.96 -1.98 11.21
CA ASP A 8 13.41 -3.16 11.89
C ASP A 8 12.00 -3.51 11.40
N ILE A 9 11.39 -2.65 10.57
CA ILE A 9 10.06 -2.92 10.00
C ILE A 9 10.23 -3.99 8.91
N PRO A 10 9.68 -5.20 9.11
CA PRO A 10 9.81 -6.25 8.11
C PRO A 10 9.05 -5.85 6.85
N ASP A 11 9.55 -6.27 5.68
CA ASP A 11 8.78 -6.19 4.45
C ASP A 11 7.54 -7.09 4.56
N VAL A 12 6.41 -6.48 4.91
CA VAL A 12 5.13 -7.16 5.08
C VAL A 12 4.50 -7.51 3.74
N VAL A 13 4.82 -6.78 2.67
CA VAL A 13 4.29 -7.03 1.33
C VAL A 13 4.89 -8.33 0.80
N ALA A 14 6.20 -8.54 0.99
CA ALA A 14 6.88 -9.78 0.65
C ALA A 14 6.36 -11.03 1.40
N LYS A 15 5.58 -10.87 2.47
CA LYS A 15 4.92 -11.96 3.20
C LYS A 15 3.52 -12.29 2.68
N THR A 16 3.08 -11.61 1.63
CA THR A 16 1.76 -11.77 1.01
C THR A 16 1.89 -12.13 -0.45
N ASP A 17 0.80 -12.63 -1.04
CA ASP A 17 0.68 -12.77 -2.49
C ASP A 17 0.29 -11.45 -3.18
N LEU A 18 0.32 -10.30 -2.47
CA LEU A 18 0.00 -8.99 -3.03
C LEU A 18 1.20 -8.41 -3.77
N THR A 19 0.93 -7.87 -4.95
CA THR A 19 1.90 -7.09 -5.71
C THR A 19 1.82 -5.60 -5.36
N LEU A 20 2.93 -4.87 -5.51
CA LEU A 20 2.94 -3.40 -5.38
C LEU A 20 1.91 -2.75 -6.32
N ALA A 21 1.75 -3.29 -7.53
CA ALA A 21 0.78 -2.82 -8.49
C ALA A 21 -0.69 -2.98 -8.02
N GLU A 22 -1.02 -4.05 -7.29
CA GLU A 22 -2.35 -4.24 -6.72
C GLU A 22 -2.63 -3.25 -5.58
N LEU A 23 -1.62 -2.97 -4.74
CA LEU A 23 -1.74 -1.95 -3.70
C LEU A 23 -2.02 -0.57 -4.31
N HIS A 24 -1.26 -0.20 -5.35
CA HIS A 24 -1.49 1.04 -6.10
C HIS A 24 -2.88 1.09 -6.74
N GLN A 25 -3.30 0.03 -7.43
CA GLN A 25 -4.64 -0.05 -8.03
C GLN A 25 -5.76 0.12 -7.00
N TYR A 26 -5.61 -0.46 -5.80
CA TYR A 26 -6.58 -0.30 -4.72
C TYR A 26 -6.73 1.15 -4.30
N VAL A 27 -5.62 1.84 -3.99
CA VAL A 27 -5.66 3.24 -3.55
C VAL A 27 -6.21 4.15 -4.66
N TYR A 28 -5.83 3.90 -5.92
CA TYR A 28 -6.34 4.63 -7.09
C TYR A 28 -7.83 4.42 -7.36
N ALA A 29 -8.41 3.29 -6.93
CA ALA A 29 -9.83 2.97 -7.13
C ALA A 29 -10.76 3.61 -6.08
N LEU A 30 -10.21 4.12 -4.96
CA LEU A 30 -11.01 4.78 -3.93
C LEU A 30 -11.59 6.12 -4.44
N PRO A 31 -12.77 6.55 -3.96
CA PRO A 31 -13.38 7.82 -4.34
C PRO A 31 -12.65 9.01 -3.68
N VAL A 32 -11.41 9.27 -4.09
CA VAL A 32 -10.54 10.35 -3.57
C VAL A 32 -10.41 11.47 -4.61
N SER A 33 -10.39 12.73 -4.15
CA SER A 33 -10.29 13.90 -5.03
C SER A 33 -8.87 14.17 -5.53
N SER A 34 -7.85 13.65 -4.85
CA SER A 34 -6.44 13.82 -5.19
C SER A 34 -5.64 12.70 -4.53
N LEU A 35 -4.56 12.26 -5.18
CA LEU A 35 -3.74 11.17 -4.70
C LEU A 35 -2.26 11.52 -4.85
N VAL A 36 -1.51 11.25 -3.79
CA VAL A 36 -0.06 11.49 -3.72
C VAL A 36 0.63 10.14 -3.63
N SER A 37 1.44 9.80 -4.64
CA SER A 37 2.27 8.58 -4.65
C SER A 37 3.72 8.96 -4.43
N GLY A 38 4.36 8.36 -3.42
CA GLY A 38 5.79 8.56 -3.16
C GLY A 38 6.67 7.73 -4.11
N CYS A 39 7.83 8.28 -4.49
CA CYS A 39 8.87 7.55 -5.21
C CYS A 39 10.25 8.07 -4.77
N LEU A 40 11.24 7.17 -4.72
CA LEU A 40 12.62 7.50 -4.36
C LEU A 40 13.55 7.49 -5.58
N THR A 41 13.14 6.79 -6.65
CA THR A 41 13.91 6.60 -7.88
C THR A 41 13.03 6.87 -9.10
N MET A 42 13.67 7.12 -10.25
CA MET A 42 12.96 7.26 -11.53
C MET A 42 12.23 5.98 -11.92
N GLU A 43 12.81 4.81 -11.62
CA GLU A 43 12.16 3.52 -11.88
C GLU A 43 10.84 3.37 -11.12
N HIS A 44 10.79 3.79 -9.85
CA HIS A 44 9.53 3.78 -9.09
C HIS A 44 8.50 4.73 -9.70
N LEU A 45 8.94 5.89 -10.19
CA LEU A 45 8.04 6.84 -10.86
C LEU A 45 7.46 6.24 -12.14
N GLU A 46 8.31 5.67 -13.00
CA GLU A 46 7.91 5.03 -14.25
C GLU A 46 6.94 3.86 -13.99
N HIS A 47 7.23 3.04 -12.98
CA HIS A 47 6.34 1.97 -12.56
C HIS A 47 4.97 2.50 -12.12
N ASN A 48 4.93 3.50 -11.22
CA ASN A 48 3.69 4.09 -10.72
C ASN A 48 2.85 4.69 -11.85
N VAL A 49 3.50 5.41 -12.79
CA VAL A 49 2.85 5.96 -13.97
C VAL A 49 2.31 4.85 -14.87
N GLY A 50 3.07 3.77 -15.08
CA GLY A 50 2.64 2.60 -15.84
C GLY A 50 1.39 1.94 -15.25
N VAL A 51 1.32 1.81 -13.92
CA VAL A 51 0.13 1.29 -13.23
C VAL A 51 -1.07 2.22 -13.43
N LEU A 52 -0.87 3.54 -13.31
CA LEU A 52 -1.91 4.54 -13.53
C LEU A 52 -2.44 4.56 -14.97
N GLN A 53 -1.56 4.48 -15.95
CA GLN A 53 -1.93 4.43 -17.37
C GLN A 53 -2.76 3.19 -17.71
N ASN A 54 -2.53 2.08 -16.99
CA ASN A 54 -3.23 0.82 -17.17
C ASN A 54 -4.20 0.53 -16.02
N LEU A 55 -4.71 1.58 -15.37
CA LEU A 55 -5.54 1.46 -14.18
C LEU A 55 -6.78 0.62 -14.48
N LYS A 56 -6.87 -0.54 -13.83
CA LYS A 56 -8.06 -1.38 -13.87
C LYS A 56 -9.03 -0.90 -12.81
N ARG A 57 -10.28 -0.72 -13.21
CA ARG A 57 -11.35 -0.50 -12.25
C ARG A 57 -11.57 -1.79 -11.47
N LEU A 58 -11.26 -1.78 -10.19
CA LEU A 58 -11.51 -2.92 -9.32
C LEU A 58 -13.01 -3.07 -9.05
N SER A 59 -13.49 -4.30 -9.12
CA SER A 59 -14.81 -4.67 -8.62
C SER A 59 -14.83 -4.70 -7.08
N GLU A 60 -16.02 -4.67 -6.50
CA GLU A 60 -16.19 -4.80 -5.05
C GLU A 60 -15.60 -6.10 -4.50
N GLY A 61 -15.71 -7.20 -5.24
CA GLY A 61 -15.13 -8.49 -4.87
C GLY A 61 -13.60 -8.48 -4.87
N GLU A 62 -12.97 -7.82 -5.85
CA GLU A 62 -11.52 -7.66 -5.90
C GLU A 62 -11.03 -6.77 -4.75
N MET A 63 -11.72 -5.65 -4.48
CA MET A 63 -11.42 -4.79 -3.35
C MET A 63 -11.53 -5.56 -2.01
N ALA A 64 -12.60 -6.33 -1.81
CA ALA A 64 -12.81 -7.14 -0.61
C ALA A 64 -11.72 -8.20 -0.44
N ARG A 65 -11.32 -8.88 -1.54
CA ARG A 65 -10.22 -9.84 -1.53
C ARG A 65 -8.92 -9.21 -1.04
N LEU A 66 -8.56 -8.03 -1.57
CA LEU A 66 -7.36 -7.31 -1.18
C LEU A 66 -7.38 -6.92 0.31
N VAL A 67 -8.53 -6.46 0.81
CA VAL A 67 -8.71 -6.14 2.23
C VAL A 67 -8.50 -7.37 3.12
N GLU A 68 -9.09 -8.52 2.78
CA GLU A 68 -8.93 -9.73 3.59
C GLU A 68 -7.48 -10.25 3.63
N ILE A 69 -6.73 -10.14 2.52
CA ILE A 69 -5.30 -10.49 2.50
C ILE A 69 -4.49 -9.55 3.41
N ALA A 70 -4.82 -8.26 3.42
CA ALA A 70 -4.09 -7.25 4.19
C ALA A 70 -4.44 -7.25 5.69
N LYS A 71 -5.62 -7.76 6.05
CA LYS A 71 -6.19 -7.71 7.42
C LYS A 71 -5.26 -8.23 8.53
N PRO A 72 -4.51 -9.35 8.37
CA PRO A 72 -3.61 -9.84 9.41
C PRO A 72 -2.44 -8.90 9.72
N TYR A 73 -2.15 -7.94 8.84
CA TYR A 73 -1.02 -7.01 8.96
C TYR A 73 -1.42 -5.64 9.52
N ALA A 74 -2.70 -5.42 9.80
CA ALA A 74 -3.20 -4.18 10.39
C ALA A 74 -2.62 -3.96 11.80
N GLY A 75 -2.27 -2.70 12.13
CA GLY A 75 -1.87 -2.27 13.48
C GLY A 75 -0.51 -2.78 14.01
N MET A 76 0.08 -3.85 13.45
CA MET A 76 1.29 -4.43 14.02
C MET A 76 2.56 -3.60 13.74
N TYR A 77 2.84 -3.28 12.47
CA TYR A 77 4.09 -2.61 12.04
C TYR A 77 3.88 -1.50 11.01
N VAL A 78 2.83 -1.59 10.22
CA VAL A 78 2.60 -0.75 9.02
C VAL A 78 2.08 0.65 9.38
N GLU A 79 1.37 0.79 10.50
CA GLU A 79 0.72 2.04 10.92
C GLU A 79 1.62 2.89 11.83
N ASN A 80 2.90 3.01 11.50
CA ASN A 80 3.90 3.68 12.35
C ASN A 80 3.52 5.14 12.67
N TYR A 81 2.84 5.84 11.76
CA TYR A 81 2.37 7.20 11.97
C TYR A 81 1.39 7.34 13.16
N LYS A 82 0.61 6.31 13.49
CA LYS A 82 -0.31 6.34 14.63
C LYS A 82 0.43 6.30 15.97
N ARG A 83 1.66 5.78 16.00
CA ARG A 83 2.51 5.74 17.21
C ARG A 83 3.08 7.10 17.59
N LEU A 84 3.20 8.02 16.63
CA LEU A 84 3.74 9.38 16.83
C LEU A 84 2.67 10.39 17.28
N ILE A 85 1.41 9.99 17.35
CA ILE A 85 0.26 10.85 17.68
C ILE A 85 -0.25 10.59 19.12
N GLU A 86 0.30 9.59 19.82
CA GLU A 86 0.04 9.34 21.26
C GLU A 86 1.00 10.13 22.18
#